data_AF-A0A4Q6XPU4-F1
#
_entry.id   AF-A0A4Q6XPU4-F1
#
_cell.length_a   1.000
_cell.length_b   1.000
_cell.length_c   1.000
_cell.angle_alpha   90.00
_cell.angle_beta   90.00
_cell.angle_gamma   90.00
#
_symmetry.space_group_name_H-M   'P 1'
#
loop_
_entity.id
_entity.type
_entity.pdbx_description
1 polymer ?
#
loop_
_entity_poly.entity_id
_entity_poly.type
_entity_poly.pdbx_seq_one_letter_code
_entity_poly.pdbx_strand_id
1 'polypeptide(L)'
;MKKSKYTDEQIAFALKQAETGTPVAEAIRRMGISEQTFYRWKKVYGGLGVGELRRLKLLEEENRKLKQLVADLSLDKHILQDVLFKKALTPGRRREIVAHVQASHGVSERRSCLALGVDRSSVRYQSHRPDQAPLMLRIRDLAATRTRYGYFRIYILLRREGWFVNHKRVYRLYRNDGLSLRLKRPRRNVSAANRERQPAASAANEMWSMDFVSDALFDGRRLRALTVVDAFTREALAIDVDQGIKGEQVVDAMTRITLSRGAPRTIRVDNGPEFISKALDRWAYENGVTLDFSRPGKPTDNAFVESFNGRLRDECLNTHWFLSLEDARAKIDAWRRDYNESRPHTSLGWLTPIEYAAAAAKIAAE
;
A
#
# COMPACT_ATOMS: atom_id res chain seq x y z
N MET A 1 -51.34 31.60 -27.23
CA MET A 1 -52.04 32.72 -27.90
C MET A 1 -51.09 33.38 -28.87
N LYS A 2 -51.54 33.72 -30.10
CA LYS A 2 -50.74 34.56 -31.01
C LYS A 2 -50.44 35.89 -30.30
N LYS A 3 -49.19 36.36 -30.35
CA LYS A 3 -48.80 37.65 -29.76
C LYS A 3 -49.62 38.76 -30.43
N SER A 4 -50.30 39.57 -29.64
CA SER A 4 -51.01 40.76 -30.13
C SER A 4 -50.01 41.74 -30.75
N LYS A 5 -50.43 42.47 -31.79
CA LYS A 5 -49.64 43.58 -32.38
C LYS A 5 -49.49 44.76 -31.41
N TYR A 6 -50.40 44.88 -30.45
CA TYR A 6 -50.42 45.95 -29.45
C TYR A 6 -49.85 45.48 -28.13
N THR A 7 -49.07 46.34 -27.47
CA THR A 7 -48.58 46.07 -26.11
C THR A 7 -49.72 46.19 -25.10
N ASP A 8 -49.67 45.43 -24.02
CA ASP A 8 -50.68 45.47 -22.96
C ASP A 8 -50.84 46.87 -22.35
N GLU A 9 -49.78 47.70 -22.40
CA GLU A 9 -49.81 49.10 -21.98
C GLU A 9 -50.64 49.96 -22.94
N GLN A 10 -50.51 49.73 -24.25
CA GLN A 10 -51.34 50.39 -25.27
C GLN A 10 -52.80 49.95 -25.18
N ILE A 11 -53.05 48.68 -24.87
CA ILE A 11 -54.39 48.13 -24.66
C ILE A 11 -55.05 48.77 -23.43
N ALA A 12 -54.35 48.82 -22.29
CA ALA A 12 -54.88 49.41 -21.07
C ALA A 12 -55.03 50.93 -21.15
N PHE A 13 -54.14 51.62 -21.87
CA PHE A 13 -54.29 53.05 -22.13
C PHE A 13 -55.55 53.36 -22.94
N ALA A 14 -55.82 52.57 -23.99
CA ALA A 14 -57.03 52.72 -24.81
C ALA A 14 -58.33 52.42 -24.01
N LEU A 15 -58.30 51.42 -23.11
CA LEU A 15 -59.43 51.12 -22.23
C LEU A 15 -59.65 52.23 -21.18
N LYS A 16 -58.58 52.75 -20.59
CA LYS A 16 -58.64 53.83 -19.60
C LYS A 16 -59.19 55.13 -20.20
N GLN A 17 -58.81 55.47 -21.43
CA GLN A 17 -59.34 56.64 -22.14
C GLN A 17 -60.87 56.57 -22.31
N ALA A 18 -61.40 55.38 -22.59
CA ALA A 18 -62.83 55.14 -22.69
C ALA A 18 -63.54 55.18 -21.32
N GLU A 19 -62.88 54.73 -20.25
CA GLU A 19 -63.40 54.84 -18.88
C GLU A 19 -63.41 56.29 -18.35
N THR A 20 -62.46 57.13 -18.78
CA THR A 20 -62.38 58.56 -18.42
C THR A 20 -63.26 59.48 -19.28
N GLY A 21 -64.16 58.92 -20.10
CA GLY A 21 -65.20 59.69 -20.82
C GLY A 21 -64.99 59.89 -22.32
N THR A 22 -63.96 59.30 -22.94
CA THR A 22 -63.83 59.32 -24.42
C THR A 22 -64.83 58.33 -25.04
N PRO A 23 -65.61 58.71 -26.06
CA PRO A 23 -66.51 57.77 -26.74
C PRO A 23 -65.76 56.54 -27.26
N VAL A 24 -66.28 55.34 -26.98
CA VAL A 24 -65.65 54.06 -27.36
C VAL A 24 -65.37 53.98 -28.87
N ALA A 25 -66.26 54.52 -29.70
CA ALA A 25 -66.09 54.60 -31.16
C ALA A 25 -64.85 55.41 -31.58
N GLU A 26 -64.49 56.44 -30.82
CA GLU A 26 -63.31 57.28 -31.10
C GLU A 26 -62.01 56.57 -30.69
N ALA A 27 -62.02 55.87 -29.55
CA ALA A 27 -60.89 55.05 -29.10
C ALA A 27 -60.58 53.90 -30.07
N ILE A 28 -61.63 53.24 -30.61
CA ILE A 28 -61.53 52.20 -31.64
C ILE A 28 -60.89 52.75 -32.91
N ARG A 29 -61.35 53.94 -33.37
CA ARG A 29 -60.84 54.60 -34.58
C ARG A 29 -59.37 55.03 -34.43
N ARG A 30 -58.97 55.61 -33.29
CA ARG A 30 -57.59 56.04 -33.03
C ARG A 30 -56.60 54.88 -32.96
N MET A 31 -57.01 53.74 -32.41
CA MET A 31 -56.18 52.55 -32.29
C MET A 31 -56.17 51.66 -33.55
N GLY A 32 -57.10 51.90 -34.49
CA GLY A 32 -57.22 51.12 -35.72
C GLY A 32 -57.63 49.66 -35.47
N ILE A 33 -58.49 49.41 -34.49
CA ILE A 33 -58.96 48.07 -34.11
C ILE A 33 -60.45 47.88 -34.43
N SER A 34 -60.96 46.64 -34.39
CA SER A 34 -62.40 46.40 -34.48
C SER A 34 -63.09 46.52 -33.13
N GLU A 35 -64.39 46.82 -33.14
CA GLU A 35 -65.22 46.91 -31.93
C GLU A 35 -65.19 45.61 -31.10
N GLN A 36 -65.26 44.45 -31.76
CA GLN A 36 -65.11 43.14 -31.11
C GLN A 36 -63.76 42.99 -30.38
N THR A 37 -62.68 43.54 -30.97
CA THR A 37 -61.35 43.51 -30.35
C THR A 37 -61.31 44.38 -29.09
N PHE A 38 -61.94 45.57 -29.13
CA PHE A 38 -62.04 46.47 -27.99
C PHE A 38 -62.82 45.84 -26.82
N TYR A 39 -63.99 45.25 -27.07
CA TYR A 39 -64.76 44.58 -26.01
C TYR A 39 -64.08 43.30 -25.50
N ARG A 40 -63.34 42.58 -26.35
CA ARG A 40 -62.49 41.45 -25.91
C ARG A 40 -61.36 41.94 -25.01
N TRP A 41 -60.74 43.07 -25.33
CA TRP A 41 -59.75 43.71 -24.46
C TRP A 41 -60.38 44.16 -23.14
N LYS A 42 -61.55 44.80 -23.18
CA LYS A 42 -62.29 45.21 -21.97
C LYS A 42 -62.63 44.01 -21.07
N LYS A 43 -62.96 42.86 -21.65
CA LYS A 43 -63.23 41.62 -20.89
C LYS A 43 -61.98 41.04 -20.20
N VAL A 44 -60.81 41.19 -20.79
CA VAL A 44 -59.55 40.58 -20.31
C VAL A 44 -58.72 41.55 -19.45
N TYR A 45 -58.76 42.84 -19.76
CA TYR A 45 -57.92 43.89 -19.17
C TYR A 45 -58.72 45.02 -18.51
N GLY A 46 -60.07 44.99 -18.57
CA GLY A 46 -60.91 46.00 -17.94
C GLY A 46 -60.77 46.00 -16.43
N GLY A 47 -60.66 47.19 -15.84
CA GLY A 47 -60.42 47.37 -14.41
C GLY A 47 -58.97 47.24 -13.95
N LEU A 48 -58.01 46.93 -14.84
CA LEU A 48 -56.58 46.87 -14.52
C LEU A 48 -55.83 48.10 -15.04
N GLY A 49 -55.14 48.81 -14.13
CA GLY A 49 -54.27 49.92 -14.51
C GLY A 49 -52.99 49.47 -15.22
N VAL A 50 -52.36 50.35 -16.01
CA VAL A 50 -51.07 50.09 -16.69
C VAL A 50 -49.99 49.60 -15.71
N GLY A 51 -49.97 50.14 -14.47
CA GLY A 51 -49.05 49.70 -13.42
C GLY A 51 -49.34 48.29 -12.87
N GLU A 52 -50.62 47.90 -12.77
CA GLU A 52 -51.03 46.57 -12.33
C GLU A 52 -50.70 45.51 -13.38
N LEU A 53 -50.83 45.84 -14.67
CA LEU A 53 -50.43 44.95 -15.76
C LEU A 53 -48.92 44.73 -15.82
N ARG A 54 -48.11 45.76 -15.57
CA ARG A 54 -46.65 45.61 -15.44
C ARG A 54 -46.30 44.69 -14.27
N ARG A 55 -46.93 44.90 -13.12
CA ARG A 55 -46.74 44.05 -11.93
C ARG A 55 -47.14 42.60 -12.20
N LEU A 56 -48.26 42.37 -12.88
CA LEU A 56 -48.74 41.03 -13.22
C LEU A 56 -47.76 40.32 -14.15
N LYS A 57 -47.22 40.99 -15.17
CA LYS A 57 -46.20 40.42 -16.06
C LYS A 57 -44.91 40.07 -15.32
N LEU A 58 -44.41 40.95 -14.44
CA LEU A 58 -43.24 40.67 -13.62
C LEU A 58 -43.47 39.43 -12.74
N LEU A 59 -44.64 39.35 -12.10
CA LEU A 59 -45.01 38.19 -11.28
C LEU A 59 -45.17 36.91 -12.11
N GLU A 60 -45.65 36.98 -13.35
CA GLU A 60 -45.72 35.82 -14.25
C GLU A 60 -44.32 35.33 -14.65
N GLU A 61 -43.40 36.25 -14.96
CA GLU A 61 -42.01 35.92 -15.28
C GLU A 61 -41.27 35.33 -14.07
N GLU A 62 -41.45 35.90 -12.88
CA GLU A 62 -40.93 35.37 -11.64
C GLU A 62 -41.52 33.99 -11.33
N ASN A 63 -42.83 33.82 -11.45
CA ASN A 63 -43.48 32.52 -11.28
C ASN A 63 -42.94 31.47 -12.25
N ARG A 64 -42.68 31.85 -13.51
CA ARG A 64 -42.06 30.95 -14.48
C ARG A 64 -40.64 30.55 -14.05
N LYS A 65 -39.82 31.50 -13.61
CA LYS A 65 -38.46 31.25 -13.10
C LYS A 65 -38.50 30.35 -11.86
N LEU A 66 -39.40 30.62 -10.93
CA LEU A 66 -39.58 29.84 -9.70
C LEU A 66 -40.04 28.42 -10.02
N LYS A 67 -41.02 28.24 -10.92
CA LYS A 67 -41.47 26.90 -11.34
C LYS A 67 -40.32 26.09 -11.96
N GLN A 68 -39.50 26.73 -12.79
CA GLN A 68 -38.32 26.08 -13.37
C GLN A 68 -37.30 25.69 -12.30
N LEU A 69 -36.98 26.60 -11.38
CA LEU A 69 -36.04 26.34 -10.29
C LEU A 69 -36.54 25.23 -9.36
N VAL A 70 -37.83 25.22 -9.02
CA VAL A 70 -38.45 24.17 -8.21
C VAL A 70 -38.40 22.82 -8.93
N ALA A 71 -38.71 22.77 -10.23
CA ALA A 71 -38.57 21.54 -11.00
C ALA A 71 -37.12 21.04 -11.02
N ASP A 72 -36.16 21.94 -11.23
CA ASP A 72 -34.75 21.59 -11.26
C ASP A 72 -34.24 21.07 -9.91
N LEU A 73 -34.55 21.77 -8.81
CA LEU A 73 -34.18 21.34 -7.45
C LEU A 73 -34.90 20.06 -7.01
N SER A 74 -36.14 19.84 -7.46
CA SER A 74 -36.87 18.60 -7.15
C SER A 74 -36.22 17.40 -7.82
N LEU A 75 -35.79 17.55 -9.07
CA LEU A 75 -35.04 16.51 -9.76
C LEU A 75 -33.70 16.23 -9.09
N ASP A 76 -32.95 17.27 -8.72
CA ASP A 76 -31.67 17.11 -8.00
C ASP A 76 -31.87 16.42 -6.64
N LYS A 77 -32.96 16.74 -5.92
CA LYS A 77 -33.34 16.05 -4.68
C LYS A 77 -33.60 14.57 -4.91
N HIS A 78 -34.34 14.20 -5.96
CA HIS A 78 -34.60 12.80 -6.30
C HIS A 78 -33.31 12.04 -6.66
N ILE A 79 -32.42 12.68 -7.44
CA ILE A 79 -31.10 12.13 -7.76
C ILE A 79 -30.30 11.86 -6.47
N LEU A 80 -30.26 12.81 -5.54
CA LEU A 80 -29.52 12.67 -4.29
C LEU A 80 -30.12 11.57 -3.39
N GLN A 81 -31.44 11.45 -3.33
CA GLN A 81 -32.14 10.40 -2.57
C GLN A 81 -31.84 8.98 -3.09
N ASP A 82 -31.74 8.78 -4.41
CA ASP A 82 -31.36 7.51 -5.02
C ASP A 82 -29.90 7.09 -4.68
N VAL A 83 -29.03 8.07 -4.42
CA VAL A 83 -27.60 7.82 -4.21
C VAL A 83 -27.20 7.85 -2.72
N LEU A 84 -28.04 8.37 -1.82
CA LEU A 84 -27.76 8.57 -0.39
C LEU A 84 -27.24 7.31 0.34
N PHE A 85 -27.63 6.11 -0.09
CA PHE A 85 -27.19 4.84 0.50
C PHE A 85 -25.93 4.24 -0.16
N LYS A 86 -25.45 4.80 -1.28
CA LYS A 86 -24.30 4.32 -2.05
C LYS A 86 -23.04 5.07 -1.61
N LYS A 87 -22.18 4.43 -0.80
CA LYS A 87 -20.89 5.02 -0.35
C LYS A 87 -20.00 5.43 -1.55
N ALA A 88 -19.87 6.73 -1.81
CA ALA A 88 -19.10 7.29 -2.93
C ALA A 88 -17.64 7.63 -2.56
N LEU A 89 -16.95 6.69 -1.91
CA LEU A 89 -15.63 6.93 -1.29
C LEU A 89 -14.45 6.92 -2.27
N THR A 90 -14.59 6.29 -3.44
CA THR A 90 -13.50 6.19 -4.44
C THR A 90 -13.91 6.85 -5.77
N PRO A 91 -12.95 7.37 -6.55
CA PRO A 91 -13.23 7.91 -7.89
C PRO A 91 -13.91 6.90 -8.83
N GLY A 92 -13.53 5.62 -8.73
CA GLY A 92 -14.18 4.53 -9.48
C GLY A 92 -15.65 4.39 -9.11
N ARG A 93 -15.97 4.38 -7.82
CA ARG A 93 -17.36 4.28 -7.36
C ARG A 93 -18.19 5.52 -7.71
N ARG A 94 -17.58 6.72 -7.65
CA ARG A 94 -18.23 7.96 -8.09
C ARG A 94 -18.60 7.92 -9.57
N ARG A 95 -17.75 7.34 -10.43
CA ARG A 95 -18.05 7.13 -11.85
C ARG A 95 -19.23 6.21 -12.08
N GLU A 96 -19.25 5.07 -11.39
CA GLU A 96 -20.38 4.12 -11.46
C GLU A 96 -21.70 4.79 -11.05
N ILE A 97 -21.67 5.61 -9.99
CA ILE A 97 -22.83 6.36 -9.52
C ILE A 97 -23.29 7.38 -10.57
N VAL A 98 -22.37 8.14 -11.17
CA VAL A 98 -22.72 9.12 -12.23
C VAL A 98 -23.37 8.41 -13.42
N ALA A 99 -22.78 7.30 -13.89
CA ALA A 99 -23.32 6.51 -14.98
C ALA A 99 -24.73 5.95 -14.64
N HIS A 100 -24.91 5.48 -13.41
CA HIS A 100 -26.21 5.02 -12.92
C HIS A 100 -27.25 6.15 -12.92
N VAL A 101 -26.91 7.34 -12.43
CA VAL A 101 -27.83 8.49 -12.41
C VAL A 101 -28.23 8.92 -13.83
N GLN A 102 -27.29 8.93 -14.77
CA GLN A 102 -27.59 9.21 -16.17
C GLN A 102 -28.60 8.22 -16.75
N ALA A 103 -28.44 6.92 -16.45
CA ALA A 103 -29.32 5.87 -16.92
C ALA A 103 -30.70 5.90 -16.24
N SER A 104 -30.74 6.04 -14.91
CA SER A 104 -31.98 5.97 -14.12
C SER A 104 -32.87 7.20 -14.27
N HIS A 105 -32.28 8.40 -14.42
CA HIS A 105 -33.03 9.67 -14.45
C HIS A 105 -33.04 10.33 -15.83
N GLY A 106 -32.39 9.75 -16.85
CA GLY A 106 -32.36 10.28 -18.21
C GLY A 106 -31.66 11.64 -18.35
N VAL A 107 -30.79 11.98 -17.39
CA VAL A 107 -30.12 13.29 -17.32
C VAL A 107 -28.74 13.28 -17.98
N SER A 108 -28.30 14.44 -18.48
CA SER A 108 -26.97 14.59 -19.06
C SER A 108 -25.85 14.39 -18.04
N GLU A 109 -24.67 13.94 -18.50
CA GLU A 109 -23.46 13.80 -17.66
C GLU A 109 -23.16 15.07 -16.86
N ARG A 110 -23.33 16.24 -17.49
CA ARG A 110 -23.11 17.55 -16.85
C ARG A 110 -24.03 17.73 -15.65
N ARG A 111 -25.31 17.39 -15.80
CA ARG A 111 -26.32 17.54 -14.73
C ARG A 111 -26.08 16.53 -13.62
N SER A 112 -25.79 15.27 -13.95
CA SER A 112 -25.42 14.24 -12.96
C SER A 112 -24.19 14.64 -12.14
N CYS A 113 -23.15 15.15 -12.80
CA CYS A 113 -21.93 15.62 -12.14
C CYS A 113 -22.20 16.80 -11.21
N LEU A 114 -23.01 17.77 -11.66
CA LEU A 114 -23.39 18.94 -10.87
C LEU A 114 -24.18 18.55 -9.62
N ALA A 115 -25.23 17.74 -9.78
CA ALA A 115 -26.05 17.27 -8.67
C ALA A 115 -25.25 16.46 -7.64
N LEU A 116 -24.27 15.67 -8.08
CA LEU A 116 -23.44 14.82 -7.22
C LEU A 116 -22.16 15.50 -6.71
N GLY A 117 -21.85 16.72 -7.15
CA GLY A 117 -20.60 17.41 -6.80
C GLY A 117 -19.33 16.69 -7.28
N VAL A 118 -19.39 15.99 -8.42
CA VAL A 118 -18.26 15.24 -8.99
C VAL A 118 -17.72 15.99 -10.20
N ASP A 119 -16.39 16.12 -10.29
CA ASP A 119 -15.77 16.75 -11.45
C ASP A 119 -15.81 15.86 -12.71
N ARG A 120 -16.16 16.45 -13.86
CA ARG A 120 -16.30 15.75 -15.14
C ARG A 120 -14.99 15.15 -15.65
N SER A 121 -13.84 15.75 -15.35
CA SER A 121 -12.54 15.18 -15.75
C SER A 121 -12.28 13.84 -15.06
N SER A 122 -12.65 13.72 -13.79
CA SER A 122 -12.58 12.47 -13.03
C SER A 122 -13.53 11.40 -13.61
N VAL A 123 -14.72 11.82 -14.06
CA VAL A 123 -15.70 10.94 -14.69
C VAL A 123 -15.21 10.39 -16.02
N ARG A 124 -14.64 11.27 -16.85
CA ARG A 124 -14.12 10.93 -18.18
C ARG A 124 -12.74 10.24 -18.14
N TYR A 125 -12.06 10.26 -17.00
CA TYR A 125 -10.73 9.68 -16.86
C TYR A 125 -10.72 8.18 -17.16
N GLN A 126 -10.06 7.80 -18.26
CA GLN A 126 -9.76 6.42 -18.58
C GLN A 126 -8.38 6.05 -18.04
N SER A 127 -8.34 5.01 -17.21
CA SER A 127 -7.09 4.58 -16.59
C SER A 127 -6.20 3.88 -17.62
N HIS A 128 -5.11 4.53 -18.04
CA HIS A 128 -4.06 3.86 -18.80
C HIS A 128 -3.16 3.06 -17.83
N ARG A 129 -3.47 1.77 -17.62
CA ARG A 129 -2.63 0.90 -16.79
C ARG A 129 -1.70 0.10 -17.70
N PRO A 130 -0.38 0.09 -17.45
CA PRO A 130 0.49 -0.87 -18.10
C PRO A 130 0.07 -2.28 -17.71
N ASP A 131 0.34 -3.24 -18.60
CA ASP A 131 0.05 -4.65 -18.34
C ASP A 131 0.60 -5.06 -16.97
N GLN A 132 -0.28 -5.66 -16.17
CA GLN A 132 0.02 -6.08 -14.81
C GLN A 132 0.48 -7.54 -14.77
N ALA A 133 0.21 -8.32 -15.82
CA ALA A 133 0.46 -9.75 -15.85
C ALA A 133 1.94 -10.10 -15.66
N PRO A 134 2.92 -9.44 -16.32
CA PRO A 134 4.34 -9.80 -16.17
C PRO A 134 4.86 -9.58 -14.74
N LEU A 135 4.50 -8.42 -14.15
CA LEU A 135 4.90 -8.09 -12.78
C LEU A 135 4.25 -9.03 -11.76
N MET A 136 2.98 -9.36 -11.96
CA MET A 136 2.25 -10.26 -11.07
C MET A 136 2.81 -11.69 -11.13
N LEU A 137 3.10 -12.19 -12.33
CA LEU A 137 3.77 -13.48 -12.52
C LEU A 137 5.11 -13.50 -11.80
N ARG A 138 5.94 -12.46 -11.99
CA ARG A 138 7.25 -12.42 -11.32
C ARG A 138 7.15 -12.33 -9.80
N ILE A 139 6.19 -11.59 -9.26
CA ILE A 139 5.91 -11.55 -7.81
C ILE A 139 5.56 -12.95 -7.30
N ARG A 140 4.73 -13.70 -8.03
CA ARG A 140 4.34 -15.07 -7.66
C ARG A 140 5.53 -16.01 -7.71
N ASP A 141 6.36 -15.95 -8.75
CA ASP A 141 7.58 -16.77 -8.87
C ASP A 141 8.51 -16.53 -7.68
N LEU A 142 8.82 -15.27 -7.37
CA LEU A 142 9.67 -14.91 -6.23
C LEU A 142 9.06 -15.35 -4.89
N ALA A 143 7.74 -15.22 -4.71
CA ALA A 143 7.06 -15.66 -3.51
C ALA A 143 7.03 -17.19 -3.38
N ALA A 144 6.93 -17.92 -4.50
CA ALA A 144 6.95 -19.38 -4.51
C ALA A 144 8.34 -19.92 -4.21
N THR A 145 9.39 -19.35 -4.81
CA THR A 145 10.78 -19.74 -4.52
C THR A 145 11.20 -19.33 -3.11
N ARG A 146 10.77 -18.15 -2.63
CA ARG A 146 11.14 -17.61 -1.32
C ARG A 146 9.89 -17.46 -0.43
N THR A 147 9.31 -18.59 -0.04
CA THR A 147 8.02 -18.68 0.69
C THR A 147 7.93 -17.85 1.96
N ARG A 148 9.05 -17.57 2.63
CA ARG A 148 9.11 -16.75 3.85
C ARG A 148 9.38 -15.26 3.62
N TYR A 149 9.53 -14.83 2.38
CA TYR A 149 9.82 -13.44 2.07
C TYR A 149 8.55 -12.62 2.04
N GLY A 150 8.49 -11.59 2.89
CA GLY A 150 7.42 -10.59 2.82
C GLY A 150 7.56 -9.69 1.59
N TYR A 151 6.49 -8.96 1.28
CA TYR A 151 6.38 -8.11 0.08
C TYR A 151 7.57 -7.17 -0.12
N PHE A 152 8.14 -6.62 0.95
CA PHE A 152 9.23 -5.64 0.82
C PHE A 152 10.53 -6.31 0.38
N ARG A 153 10.80 -7.55 0.79
CA ARG A 153 11.99 -8.28 0.35
C ARG A 153 11.85 -8.67 -1.12
N ILE A 154 10.65 -9.10 -1.53
CA ILE A 154 10.33 -9.33 -2.95
C ILE A 154 10.48 -8.04 -3.76
N TYR A 155 10.03 -6.89 -3.24
CA TYR A 155 10.26 -5.60 -3.87
C TYR A 155 11.74 -5.30 -4.11
N ILE A 156 12.63 -5.61 -3.16
CA ILE A 156 14.08 -5.43 -3.33
C ILE A 156 14.63 -6.36 -4.41
N LEU A 157 14.21 -7.63 -4.45
CA LEU A 157 14.62 -8.56 -5.50
C LEU A 157 14.17 -8.07 -6.88
N LEU A 158 12.92 -7.61 -7.01
CA LEU A 158 12.41 -7.00 -8.24
C LEU A 158 13.24 -5.78 -8.65
N ARG A 159 13.63 -4.91 -7.71
CA ARG A 159 14.50 -3.76 -8.01
C ARG A 159 15.87 -4.18 -8.53
N ARG A 160 16.45 -5.24 -7.98
CA ARG A 160 17.75 -5.80 -8.42
C ARG A 160 17.66 -6.42 -9.82
N GLU A 161 16.52 -7.01 -10.16
CA GLU A 161 16.20 -7.50 -11.51
C GLU A 161 15.89 -6.39 -12.53
N GLY A 162 15.91 -5.11 -12.11
CA GLY A 162 15.66 -3.97 -13.00
C GLY A 162 14.20 -3.53 -13.08
N TRP A 163 13.29 -4.07 -12.25
CA TRP A 163 11.90 -3.61 -12.22
C TRP A 163 11.77 -2.26 -11.52
N PHE A 164 11.55 -1.18 -12.28
CA PHE A 164 11.30 0.16 -11.74
C PHE A 164 9.85 0.34 -11.27
N VAL A 165 9.45 -0.43 -10.25
CA VAL A 165 8.10 -0.37 -9.66
C VAL A 165 8.13 0.27 -8.26
N ASN A 166 7.03 0.90 -7.84
CA ASN A 166 6.92 1.43 -6.48
C ASN A 166 6.55 0.31 -5.49
N HIS A 167 7.15 0.29 -4.29
CA HIS A 167 6.86 -0.69 -3.24
C HIS A 167 5.36 -0.77 -2.87
N LYS A 168 4.61 0.34 -2.93
CA LYS A 168 3.16 0.36 -2.70
C LYS A 168 2.38 -0.44 -3.75
N ARG A 169 2.86 -0.46 -5.01
CA ARG A 169 2.28 -1.26 -6.09
C ARG A 169 2.52 -2.74 -5.84
N VAL A 170 3.75 -3.11 -5.46
CA VAL A 170 4.10 -4.50 -5.11
C VAL A 170 3.27 -4.97 -3.92
N TYR A 171 3.18 -4.16 -2.85
CA TYR A 171 2.35 -4.47 -1.69
C TYR A 171 0.89 -4.76 -2.06
N ARG A 172 0.28 -3.92 -2.92
CA ARG A 172 -1.11 -4.11 -3.35
C ARG A 172 -1.29 -5.41 -4.14
N LEU A 173 -0.43 -5.67 -5.12
CA LEU A 173 -0.50 -6.90 -5.92
C LEU A 173 -0.28 -8.15 -5.05
N TYR A 174 0.74 -8.10 -4.20
CA TYR A 174 1.06 -9.16 -3.25
C TYR A 174 -0.11 -9.47 -2.29
N ARG A 175 -0.80 -8.45 -1.79
CA ARG A 175 -1.99 -8.65 -0.94
C ARG A 175 -3.17 -9.19 -1.74
N ASN A 176 -3.42 -8.65 -2.94
CA ASN A 176 -4.53 -9.09 -3.79
C ASN A 176 -4.39 -10.56 -4.21
N ASP A 177 -3.16 -11.04 -4.41
CA ASP A 177 -2.86 -12.45 -4.71
C ASP A 177 -2.84 -13.36 -3.47
N GLY A 178 -3.16 -12.84 -2.29
CA GLY A 178 -3.23 -13.65 -1.07
C GLY A 178 -1.88 -14.13 -0.52
N LEU A 179 -0.77 -13.58 -1.02
CA LEU A 179 0.60 -13.99 -0.63
C LEU A 179 1.01 -13.52 0.77
N SER A 180 0.11 -12.84 1.49
CA SER A 180 0.40 -12.29 2.82
C SER A 180 0.79 -13.37 3.82
N LEU A 181 2.02 -13.28 4.35
CA LEU A 181 2.51 -14.20 5.36
C LEU A 181 1.61 -14.11 6.60
N ARG A 182 1.01 -15.24 6.99
CA ARG A 182 0.25 -15.35 8.24
C ARG A 182 1.24 -15.42 9.40
N LEU A 183 1.70 -14.25 9.85
CA LEU A 183 2.51 -14.14 11.05
C LEU A 183 1.65 -14.43 12.29
N LYS A 184 1.57 -15.69 12.72
CA LYS A 184 1.15 -16.03 14.09
C LYS A 184 2.29 -15.73 15.06
N ARG A 185 2.66 -14.46 15.22
CA ARG A 185 3.49 -14.05 16.36
C ARG A 185 2.54 -13.45 17.39
N PRO A 186 2.38 -14.04 18.59
CA PRO A 186 1.68 -13.36 19.66
C PRO A 186 2.37 -12.01 19.89
N ARG A 187 1.61 -10.91 19.87
CA ARG A 187 2.11 -9.61 20.28
C ARG A 187 2.48 -9.71 21.76
N ARG A 188 3.77 -9.95 22.05
CA ARG A 188 4.31 -9.68 23.38
C ARG A 188 4.60 -8.19 23.44
N ASN A 189 3.79 -7.46 24.20
CA ASN A 189 4.13 -6.11 24.62
C ASN A 189 5.28 -6.26 25.62
N VAL A 190 6.51 -5.98 25.19
CA VAL A 190 7.65 -5.93 26.09
C VAL A 190 7.98 -4.47 26.32
N SER A 191 7.88 -4.03 27.57
CA SER A 191 8.49 -2.82 28.08
C SER A 191 10.01 -2.96 27.91
N ALA A 192 10.58 -2.31 26.89
CA ALA A 192 12.01 -2.32 26.68
C ALA A 192 12.66 -1.32 27.65
N ALA A 193 13.32 -1.81 28.70
CA ALA A 193 14.33 -1.02 29.41
C ALA A 193 15.45 -0.65 28.42
N ASN A 194 15.99 0.57 28.53
CA ASN A 194 17.14 1.01 27.74
C ASN A 194 18.32 0.06 28.00
N ARG A 195 18.75 -0.62 26.93
CA ARG A 195 19.73 -1.71 26.98
C ARG A 195 21.12 -1.13 26.72
N GLU A 196 22.10 -1.54 27.50
CA GLU A 196 23.50 -1.28 27.17
C GLU A 196 23.85 -2.02 25.87
N ARG A 197 24.21 -1.25 24.85
CA ARG A 197 24.57 -1.76 23.53
C ARG A 197 26.03 -2.20 23.62
N GLN A 198 26.26 -3.52 23.58
CA GLN A 198 27.59 -4.08 23.37
C GLN A 198 28.22 -3.42 22.12
N PRO A 199 29.53 -3.10 22.13
CA PRO A 199 30.19 -2.50 20.98
C PRO A 199 30.02 -3.40 19.76
N ALA A 200 29.59 -2.80 18.64
CA ALA A 200 29.46 -3.51 17.39
C ALA A 200 30.85 -3.78 16.81
N ALA A 201 31.04 -4.96 16.22
CA ALA A 201 32.21 -5.21 15.38
C ALA A 201 32.31 -4.13 14.30
N SER A 202 33.52 -3.65 14.08
CA SER A 202 33.87 -2.55 13.18
C SER A 202 34.49 -3.03 11.87
N ALA A 203 35.04 -4.25 11.86
CA ALA A 203 35.64 -4.86 10.68
C ALA A 203 35.26 -6.34 10.53
N ALA A 204 35.42 -6.86 9.30
CA ALA A 204 35.27 -8.29 9.03
C ALA A 204 36.30 -9.10 9.82
N ASN A 205 35.90 -10.28 10.28
CA ASN A 205 36.69 -11.18 11.13
C ASN A 205 37.15 -10.58 12.47
N GLU A 206 36.62 -9.43 12.90
CA GLU A 206 36.91 -8.92 14.24
C GLU A 206 36.23 -9.78 15.31
N MET A 207 34.94 -10.09 15.09
CA MET A 207 34.12 -10.85 16.03
C MET A 207 33.26 -11.86 15.28
N TRP A 208 33.40 -13.13 15.64
CA TRP A 208 32.49 -14.17 15.21
C TRP A 208 31.51 -14.50 16.33
N SER A 209 30.33 -14.97 15.95
CA SER A 209 29.32 -15.46 16.87
C SER A 209 28.96 -16.87 16.48
N MET A 210 28.97 -17.79 17.44
CA MET A 210 28.58 -19.18 17.23
C MET A 210 27.49 -19.61 18.20
N ASP A 211 26.67 -20.56 17.75
CA ASP A 211 25.56 -21.14 18.51
C ASP A 211 25.13 -22.46 17.87
N PHE A 212 24.40 -23.28 18.62
CA PHE A 212 23.82 -24.52 18.17
C PHE A 212 22.32 -24.39 17.88
N VAL A 213 21.91 -24.92 16.74
CA VAL A 213 20.50 -25.09 16.40
C VAL A 213 20.18 -26.58 16.37
N SER A 214 19.13 -26.99 17.08
CA SER A 214 18.65 -28.37 17.06
C SER A 214 17.41 -28.51 16.18
N ASP A 215 17.31 -29.64 15.47
CA ASP A 215 16.13 -30.05 14.71
C ASP A 215 16.02 -31.59 14.69
N ALA A 216 15.15 -32.14 13.84
CA ALA A 216 15.04 -33.59 13.64
C ALA A 216 14.99 -33.95 12.14
N LEU A 217 15.50 -35.14 11.84
CA LEU A 217 15.26 -35.79 10.55
C LEU A 217 13.81 -36.28 10.47
N PHE A 218 13.38 -36.67 9.27
CA PHE A 218 12.01 -37.14 9.01
C PHE A 218 11.61 -38.34 9.89
N ASP A 219 12.58 -39.13 10.33
CA ASP A 219 12.39 -40.32 11.19
C ASP A 219 12.55 -40.03 12.68
N GLY A 220 12.68 -38.76 13.08
CA GLY A 220 12.80 -38.32 14.46
C GLY A 220 14.22 -38.39 15.04
N ARG A 221 15.21 -38.88 14.29
CA ARG A 221 16.62 -38.79 14.73
C ARG A 221 17.02 -37.33 14.87
N ARG A 222 17.79 -37.03 15.92
CA ARG A 222 18.22 -35.67 16.23
C ARG A 222 19.16 -35.13 15.15
N LEU A 223 18.98 -33.87 14.82
CA LEU A 223 19.84 -33.07 13.97
C LEU A 223 20.36 -31.90 14.79
N ARG A 224 21.65 -31.62 14.71
CA ARG A 224 22.29 -30.48 15.37
C ARG A 224 23.16 -29.75 14.36
N ALA A 225 23.07 -28.43 14.36
CA ALA A 225 23.82 -27.56 13.46
C ALA A 225 24.63 -26.56 14.28
N LEU A 226 25.95 -26.55 14.11
CA LEU A 226 26.83 -25.50 14.59
C LEU A 226 26.78 -24.35 13.58
N THR A 227 26.31 -23.19 14.02
CA THR A 227 26.25 -21.99 13.20
C THR A 227 27.41 -21.07 13.56
N VAL A 228 28.12 -20.56 12.56
CA VAL A 228 29.21 -19.58 12.75
C VAL A 228 28.94 -18.39 11.83
N VAL A 229 28.83 -17.20 12.43
CA VAL A 229 28.44 -15.97 11.73
C VAL A 229 29.42 -14.85 12.06
N ASP A 230 29.80 -14.08 11.06
CA ASP A 230 30.58 -12.85 11.26
C ASP A 230 29.67 -11.69 11.72
N ALA A 231 30.02 -11.06 12.85
CA ALA A 231 29.18 -10.06 13.49
C ALA A 231 29.04 -8.75 12.67
N PHE A 232 30.06 -8.42 11.86
CA PHE A 232 30.12 -7.19 11.07
C PHE A 232 29.39 -7.37 9.73
N THR A 233 29.86 -8.32 8.92
CA THR A 233 29.37 -8.59 7.55
C THR A 233 28.05 -9.35 7.52
N ARG A 234 27.69 -10.00 8.64
CA ARG A 234 26.55 -10.94 8.74
C ARG A 234 26.71 -12.20 7.94
N GLU A 235 27.90 -12.47 7.44
CA GLU A 235 28.14 -13.66 6.64
C GLU A 235 28.02 -14.92 7.49
N ALA A 236 27.28 -15.90 6.97
CA ALA A 236 27.24 -17.25 7.51
C ALA A 236 28.50 -18.01 7.06
N LEU A 237 29.51 -18.00 7.91
CA LEU A 237 30.83 -18.57 7.63
C LEU A 237 30.75 -20.09 7.45
N ALA A 238 30.04 -20.76 8.36
CA ALA A 238 29.78 -22.20 8.27
C ALA A 238 28.46 -22.57 8.96
N ILE A 239 27.89 -23.67 8.49
CA ILE A 239 26.81 -24.37 9.20
C ILE A 239 27.12 -25.86 9.15
N ASP A 240 27.72 -26.38 10.23
CA ASP A 240 28.15 -27.78 10.29
C ASP A 240 27.06 -28.62 10.93
N VAL A 241 26.62 -29.66 10.22
CA VAL A 241 25.42 -30.43 10.55
C VAL A 241 25.79 -31.87 10.86
N ASP A 242 25.36 -32.34 12.03
CA ASP A 242 25.54 -33.72 12.49
C ASP A 242 24.43 -34.14 13.47
N GLN A 243 24.39 -35.40 13.92
CA GLN A 243 23.45 -35.85 14.97
C GLN A 243 23.83 -35.31 16.35
N GLY A 244 25.12 -35.11 16.56
CA GLY A 244 25.71 -34.49 17.75
C GLY A 244 27.05 -33.88 17.38
N ILE A 245 27.35 -32.72 17.96
CA ILE A 245 28.59 -31.98 17.68
C ILE A 245 29.37 -31.89 18.98
N LYS A 246 30.56 -32.50 19.01
CA LYS A 246 31.50 -32.46 20.14
C LYS A 246 32.51 -31.32 19.96
N GLY A 247 33.24 -30.99 21.02
CA GLY A 247 34.27 -29.94 21.00
C GLY A 247 35.32 -30.11 19.90
N GLU A 248 35.76 -31.34 19.61
CA GLU A 248 36.69 -31.64 18.50
C GLU A 248 36.12 -31.26 17.13
N GLN A 249 34.84 -31.56 16.87
CA GLN A 249 34.17 -31.18 15.62
C GLN A 249 33.97 -29.67 15.51
N VAL A 250 33.80 -28.96 16.64
CA VAL A 250 33.81 -27.49 16.66
C VAL A 250 35.19 -26.97 16.24
N VAL A 251 36.27 -27.55 16.79
CA VAL A 251 37.65 -27.20 16.44
C VAL A 251 37.94 -27.45 14.96
N ASP A 252 37.47 -28.57 14.39
CA ASP A 252 37.62 -28.87 12.96
C ASP A 252 36.91 -27.82 12.09
N ALA A 253 35.68 -27.47 12.44
CA ALA A 253 34.92 -26.44 11.74
C ALA A 253 35.64 -25.08 11.80
N MET A 254 36.12 -24.70 12.98
CA MET A 254 36.84 -23.45 13.20
C MET A 254 38.15 -23.40 12.43
N THR A 255 38.94 -24.47 12.49
CA THR A 255 40.20 -24.61 11.74
C THR A 255 39.97 -24.50 10.23
N ARG A 256 38.92 -25.14 9.71
CA ARG A 256 38.57 -25.05 8.29
C ARG A 256 38.24 -23.63 7.85
N ILE A 257 37.51 -22.87 8.66
CA ILE A 257 37.15 -21.47 8.33
C ILE A 257 38.40 -20.57 8.43
N THR A 258 39.20 -20.72 9.49
CA THR A 258 40.39 -19.88 9.72
C THR A 258 41.47 -20.08 8.68
N LEU A 259 41.61 -21.28 8.09
CA LEU A 259 42.52 -21.52 6.97
C LEU A 259 42.27 -20.60 5.77
N SER A 260 41.02 -20.20 5.54
CA SER A 260 40.64 -19.36 4.40
C SER A 260 40.63 -17.85 4.71
N ARG A 261 40.45 -17.46 5.96
CA ARG A 261 40.16 -16.06 6.35
C ARG A 261 41.09 -15.48 7.42
N GLY A 262 41.89 -16.33 8.06
CA GLY A 262 42.55 -16.01 9.32
C GLY A 262 41.64 -16.22 10.53
N ALA A 263 42.25 -16.19 11.71
CA ALA A 263 41.54 -16.30 12.99
C ALA A 263 40.87 -14.97 13.38
N PRO A 264 39.67 -15.02 14.00
CA PRO A 264 39.03 -13.82 14.50
C PRO A 264 39.72 -13.31 15.77
N ARG A 265 39.51 -12.04 16.13
CA ARG A 265 40.03 -11.53 17.43
C ARG A 265 39.23 -12.09 18.60
N THR A 266 37.90 -12.13 18.45
CA THR A 266 36.99 -12.59 19.49
C THR A 266 35.95 -13.54 18.90
N ILE A 267 35.63 -14.60 19.65
CA ILE A 267 34.48 -15.44 19.36
C ILE A 267 33.50 -15.32 20.52
N ARG A 268 32.26 -14.95 20.19
CA ARG A 268 31.17 -14.95 21.14
C ARG A 268 30.44 -16.28 21.12
N VAL A 269 30.34 -16.89 22.30
CA VAL A 269 29.70 -18.18 22.53
C VAL A 269 28.70 -18.10 23.68
N ASP A 270 27.72 -19.01 23.69
CA ASP A 270 26.93 -19.22 24.89
C ASP A 270 27.67 -20.14 25.89
N ASN A 271 27.12 -20.31 27.09
CA ASN A 271 27.71 -21.19 28.11
C ASN A 271 27.34 -22.67 27.89
N GLY A 272 27.13 -23.09 26.64
CA GLY A 272 26.89 -24.49 26.30
C GLY A 272 28.09 -25.37 26.70
N PRO A 273 27.86 -26.58 27.22
CA PRO A 273 28.94 -27.49 27.64
C PRO A 273 29.90 -27.84 26.49
N GLU A 274 29.44 -27.77 25.24
CA GLU A 274 30.28 -27.99 24.07
C GLU A 274 31.30 -26.87 23.83
N PHE A 275 30.96 -25.62 24.21
CA PHE A 275 31.84 -24.45 24.07
C PHE A 275 32.78 -24.27 25.27
N ILE A 276 32.44 -24.84 26.44
CA ILE A 276 33.31 -24.89 27.63
C ILE A 276 34.29 -26.09 27.53
N SER A 277 34.41 -26.71 26.36
CA SER A 277 35.31 -27.86 26.18
C SER A 277 36.77 -27.43 26.15
N LYS A 278 37.65 -28.21 26.82
CA LYS A 278 39.11 -28.00 26.80
C LYS A 278 39.70 -27.94 25.38
N ALA A 279 39.05 -28.61 24.43
CA ALA A 279 39.48 -28.61 23.03
C ALA A 279 39.33 -27.22 22.39
N LEU A 280 38.18 -26.55 22.58
CA LEU A 280 37.95 -25.22 22.03
C LEU A 280 38.80 -24.16 22.73
N ASP A 281 38.93 -24.24 24.07
CA ASP A 281 39.81 -23.35 24.84
C ASP A 281 41.26 -23.45 24.35
N ARG A 282 41.76 -24.67 24.14
CA ARG A 282 43.11 -24.92 23.63
C ARG A 282 43.28 -24.34 22.22
N TRP A 283 42.32 -24.60 21.33
CA TRP A 283 42.36 -24.06 19.96
C TRP A 283 42.36 -22.53 19.96
N ALA A 284 41.54 -21.90 20.81
CA ALA A 284 41.46 -20.45 20.92
C ALA A 284 42.77 -19.87 21.43
N TYR A 285 43.39 -20.48 22.44
CA TYR A 285 44.71 -20.10 22.93
C TYR A 285 45.79 -20.22 21.84
N GLU A 286 45.84 -21.33 21.12
CA GLU A 286 46.82 -21.57 20.05
C GLU A 286 46.67 -20.61 18.86
N ASN A 287 45.47 -20.10 18.61
CA ASN A 287 45.17 -19.17 17.52
C ASN A 287 45.07 -17.69 17.97
N GLY A 288 45.36 -17.38 19.24
CA GLY A 288 45.29 -16.02 19.78
C GLY A 288 43.88 -15.42 19.81
N VAL A 289 42.85 -16.27 19.89
CA VAL A 289 41.44 -15.89 19.87
C VAL A 289 40.91 -15.74 21.30
N THR A 290 40.21 -14.63 21.58
CA THR A 290 39.54 -14.45 22.87
C THR A 290 38.12 -15.05 22.82
N LEU A 291 37.80 -15.98 23.71
CA LEU A 291 36.43 -16.48 23.88
C LEU A 291 35.64 -15.56 24.81
N ASP A 292 34.60 -14.91 24.27
CA ASP A 292 33.66 -14.03 24.98
C ASP A 292 32.39 -14.83 25.31
N PHE A 293 32.30 -15.34 26.54
CA PHE A 293 31.14 -16.09 27.00
C PHE A 293 30.00 -15.16 27.41
N SER A 294 28.81 -15.42 26.87
CA SER A 294 27.60 -14.66 27.24
C SER A 294 27.31 -14.75 28.75
N ARG A 295 26.77 -13.68 29.34
CA ARG A 295 26.42 -13.70 30.77
C ARG A 295 25.20 -14.61 31.00
N PRO A 296 25.17 -15.42 32.09
CA PRO A 296 24.02 -16.24 32.43
C PRO A 296 22.71 -15.44 32.43
N GLY A 297 21.70 -15.94 31.72
CA GLY A 297 20.39 -15.30 31.64
C GLY A 297 20.31 -14.04 30.76
N LYS A 298 21.32 -13.73 29.95
CA LYS A 298 21.32 -12.58 29.01
C LYS A 298 21.49 -13.01 27.54
N PRO A 299 20.41 -13.52 26.90
CA PRO A 299 20.44 -13.97 25.50
C PRO A 299 20.88 -12.86 24.51
N THR A 300 20.62 -11.59 24.88
CA THR A 300 20.99 -10.42 24.08
C THR A 300 22.49 -10.24 23.85
N ASP A 301 23.35 -10.85 24.68
CA ASP A 301 24.79 -10.78 24.46
C ASP A 301 25.15 -11.42 23.11
N ASN A 302 24.41 -12.44 22.64
CA ASN A 302 24.61 -13.10 21.33
C ASN A 302 23.50 -12.77 20.29
N ALA A 303 22.97 -11.55 20.31
CA ALA A 303 21.80 -11.17 19.48
C ALA A 303 21.96 -11.40 17.96
N PHE A 304 23.20 -11.43 17.44
CA PHE A 304 23.47 -11.62 16.02
C PHE A 304 23.23 -13.05 15.58
N VAL A 305 23.76 -14.03 16.31
CA VAL A 305 23.52 -15.43 16.01
C VAL A 305 22.07 -15.82 16.31
N GLU A 306 21.44 -15.26 17.34
CA GLU A 306 20.01 -15.50 17.60
C GLU A 306 19.14 -15.05 16.42
N SER A 307 19.44 -13.86 15.88
CA SER A 307 18.75 -13.32 14.72
C SER A 307 19.01 -14.16 13.47
N PHE A 308 20.23 -14.70 13.32
CA PHE A 308 20.58 -15.64 12.25
C PHE A 308 19.84 -16.96 12.39
N ASN A 309 19.85 -17.58 13.58
CA ASN A 309 19.21 -18.85 13.89
C ASN A 309 17.69 -18.77 13.72
N GLY A 310 17.08 -17.64 14.07
CA GLY A 310 15.68 -17.38 13.75
C GLY A 310 15.37 -17.40 12.25
N ARG A 311 16.30 -16.93 11.39
CA ARG A 311 16.16 -16.97 9.93
C ARG A 311 16.44 -18.36 9.37
N LEU A 312 17.51 -19.00 9.82
CA LEU A 312 17.82 -20.40 9.46
C LEU A 312 16.62 -21.30 9.75
N ARG A 313 16.02 -21.14 10.93
CA ARG A 313 14.83 -21.90 11.30
C ARG A 313 13.62 -21.58 10.42
N ASP A 314 13.27 -20.31 10.26
CA ASP A 314 12.06 -19.93 9.52
C ASP A 314 12.18 -20.24 8.01
N GLU A 315 13.33 -19.92 7.42
CA GLU A 315 13.57 -19.95 5.97
C GLU A 315 14.15 -21.28 5.46
N CYS A 316 14.83 -22.07 6.29
CA CYS A 316 15.39 -23.38 5.91
C CYS A 316 14.75 -24.54 6.67
N LEU A 317 14.89 -24.58 7.99
CA LEU A 317 14.52 -25.79 8.75
C LEU A 317 13.01 -26.05 8.70
N ASN A 318 12.19 -25.01 8.82
CA ASN A 318 10.74 -25.11 8.76
C ASN A 318 10.17 -25.26 7.33
N THR A 319 11.02 -25.16 6.30
CA THR A 319 10.59 -25.22 4.88
C THR A 319 11.01 -26.53 4.20
N HIS A 320 11.86 -27.34 4.84
CA HIS A 320 12.39 -28.57 4.29
C HIS A 320 12.09 -29.77 5.19
N TRP A 321 11.84 -30.92 4.58
CA TRP A 321 12.00 -32.21 5.24
C TRP A 321 13.40 -32.75 4.95
N PHE A 322 14.05 -33.27 6.00
CA PHE A 322 15.39 -33.84 5.92
C PHE A 322 15.31 -35.36 5.94
N LEU A 323 15.63 -36.00 4.81
CA LEU A 323 15.53 -37.46 4.64
C LEU A 323 16.77 -38.19 5.20
N SER A 324 17.90 -37.52 5.28
CA SER A 324 19.15 -38.07 5.81
C SER A 324 20.05 -36.94 6.32
N LEU A 325 21.14 -37.29 7.00
CA LEU A 325 22.18 -36.30 7.36
C LEU A 325 22.82 -35.67 6.14
N GLU A 326 23.04 -36.45 5.08
CA GLU A 326 23.62 -35.96 3.83
C GLU A 326 22.67 -34.96 3.14
N ASP A 327 21.38 -35.29 3.08
CA ASP A 327 20.33 -34.41 2.56
C ASP A 327 20.23 -33.11 3.40
N ALA A 328 20.32 -33.23 4.73
CA ALA A 328 20.36 -32.07 5.62
C ALA A 328 21.58 -31.17 5.37
N ARG A 329 22.78 -31.75 5.27
CA ARG A 329 24.02 -31.02 4.94
C ARG A 329 23.89 -30.30 3.60
N ALA A 330 23.40 -30.97 2.56
CA ALA A 330 23.24 -30.39 1.24
C ALA A 330 22.25 -29.21 1.23
N LYS A 331 21.06 -29.39 1.81
CA LYS A 331 20.01 -28.34 1.87
C LYS A 331 20.45 -27.14 2.71
N ILE A 332 21.05 -27.38 3.86
CA ILE A 332 21.49 -26.32 4.77
C ILE A 332 22.66 -25.53 4.17
N ASP A 333 23.62 -26.19 3.51
CA ASP A 333 24.71 -25.47 2.83
C ASP A 333 24.20 -24.71 1.58
N ALA A 334 23.26 -25.28 0.82
CA ALA A 334 22.59 -24.54 -0.27
C ALA A 334 21.89 -23.27 0.26
N TRP A 335 21.20 -23.38 1.40
CA TRP A 335 20.59 -22.23 2.06
C TRP A 335 21.66 -21.22 2.56
N ARG A 336 22.78 -21.69 3.11
CA ARG A 336 23.89 -20.83 3.56
C ARG A 336 24.45 -20.00 2.40
N ARG A 337 24.67 -20.63 1.23
CA ARG A 337 25.12 -19.94 0.01
C ARG A 337 24.09 -18.92 -0.45
N ASP A 338 22.81 -19.29 -0.54
CA ASP A 338 21.74 -18.35 -0.89
C ASP A 338 21.64 -17.16 0.09
N TYR A 339 21.80 -17.43 1.39
CA TYR A 339 21.82 -16.41 2.44
C TYR A 339 22.97 -15.42 2.24
N ASN A 340 24.16 -15.88 1.88
CA ASN A 340 25.34 -15.04 1.70
C ASN A 340 25.34 -14.30 0.36
N GLU A 341 24.86 -14.92 -0.71
CA GLU A 341 25.01 -14.46 -2.09
C GLU A 341 23.79 -13.72 -2.62
N SER A 342 22.58 -14.08 -2.17
CA SER A 342 21.33 -13.66 -2.81
C SER A 342 20.33 -13.00 -1.88
N ARG A 343 20.36 -13.32 -0.58
CA ARG A 343 19.40 -12.77 0.39
C ARG A 343 19.76 -11.32 0.73
N PRO A 344 18.87 -10.33 0.50
CA PRO A 344 19.14 -8.95 0.88
C PRO A 344 18.87 -8.72 2.38
N HIS A 345 19.65 -7.91 3.07
CA HIS A 345 19.53 -7.66 4.52
C HIS A 345 19.17 -6.22 4.86
N THR A 346 18.10 -6.00 5.64
CA THR A 346 17.69 -4.67 6.11
C THR A 346 18.81 -3.95 6.87
N SER A 347 19.56 -4.67 7.70
CA SER A 347 20.66 -4.12 8.51
C SER A 347 21.89 -3.75 7.68
N LEU A 348 22.00 -4.26 6.45
CA LEU A 348 23.11 -4.00 5.53
C LEU A 348 22.67 -3.10 4.37
N GLY A 349 21.64 -2.27 4.57
CA GLY A 349 21.13 -1.39 3.52
C GLY A 349 20.54 -2.13 2.32
N TRP A 350 20.03 -3.36 2.55
CA TRP A 350 19.54 -4.29 1.53
C TRP A 350 20.60 -4.93 0.65
N LEU A 351 21.88 -4.85 1.03
CA LEU A 351 22.95 -5.67 0.45
C LEU A 351 22.89 -7.12 0.96
N THR A 352 23.50 -8.02 0.20
CA THR A 352 23.80 -9.39 0.65
C THR A 352 25.05 -9.36 1.56
N PRO A 353 25.25 -10.36 2.43
CA PRO A 353 26.47 -10.43 3.24
C PRO A 353 27.76 -10.34 2.42
N ILE A 354 27.83 -11.00 1.26
CA ILE A 354 29.00 -10.95 0.38
C ILE A 354 29.17 -9.57 -0.26
N GLU A 355 28.10 -8.96 -0.78
CA GLU A 355 28.16 -7.61 -1.35
C GLU A 355 28.62 -6.59 -0.30
N TYR A 356 28.12 -6.72 0.93
CA TYR A 356 28.51 -5.84 2.03
C TYR A 356 29.96 -6.05 2.44
N ALA A 357 30.42 -7.32 2.53
CA ALA A 357 31.81 -7.63 2.81
C ALA A 357 32.75 -7.06 1.73
N ALA A 358 32.39 -7.20 0.46
CA ALA A 358 33.16 -6.66 -0.67
C ALA A 358 33.19 -5.11 -0.64
N ALA A 359 32.05 -4.47 -0.36
CA ALA A 359 31.98 -3.01 -0.23
C ALA A 359 32.83 -2.50 0.95
N ALA A 360 32.78 -3.19 2.10
CA ALA A 360 33.58 -2.84 3.26
C ALA A 360 35.08 -3.05 3.04
N ALA A 361 35.47 -4.14 2.36
CA ALA A 361 36.86 -4.39 1.99
C ALA A 361 37.41 -3.31 1.05
N LYS A 362 36.58 -2.81 0.12
CA LYS A 362 36.95 -1.68 -0.75
C LYS A 362 37.17 -0.40 0.04
N ILE A 363 36.27 -0.08 0.97
CA ILE A 363 36.38 1.11 1.83
C ILE A 363 37.62 1.03 2.74
N ALA A 364 38.01 -0.16 3.20
CA ALA A 364 39.20 -0.34 4.03
C ALA A 364 40.52 -0.27 3.25
N ALA A 365 40.47 -0.40 1.92
CA ALA A 365 41.63 -0.33 1.04
C ALA A 365 41.88 1.07 0.45
N GLU A 366 40.86 1.94 0.50
CA GLU A 366 40.94 3.38 0.20
C GLU A 366 41.42 4.16 1.42
#